data_AF-A0A7J2YYZ5-F1
#
_entry.id   AF-A0A7J2YYZ5-F1
#
_cell.length_a   1.000
_cell.length_b   1.000
_cell.length_c   1.000
_cell.angle_alpha   90.00
_cell.angle_beta   90.00
_cell.angle_gamma   90.00
#
_symmetry.space_group_name_H-M   'P 1'
#
loop_
_entity.id
_entity.type
_entity.pdbx_description
1 polymer ?
#
loop_
_entity_poly.entity_id
_entity_poly.type
_entity_poly.pdbx_seq_one_letter_code
_entity_poly.pdbx_strand_id
1 'polypeptide(L)'
;MQQTIQANRTLLVDGPASVQLVTGKAEVFGNPLKEEQRVVVREGKRQPFYAQETSVFNVQLGANATAKEVEGSTIPQSWNRPVQTVLGLQKKPVVVMVLGSADVGKSSFCTFMVNKLVQAKCKVAILDGDIGQSDIGPSASIGYAVASSPITELYNLRLHNGYFVGVTSPVKAIAQTLKGLTALMAEASAKQADYIIVNTDGFVSGDVAISYKLSLIKELKPDVVVGLQTQGELDPLLSYLGGGGVMIVEPSQALSVRSAEKRKILREMTYTKYLRKSKLHCIPISQINLEPRNGVPKDQEPEKGLLVGLYGRGSRFLGIGVLRSVNLERRTLKIQTAVRSKPFRLVFGKVHLNEKIQELQD
;
A
#
# COMPACT_ATOMS: atom_id res chain seq x y z
N MET A 1 -24.88 -1.18 -16.22
CA MET A 1 -26.09 -0.36 -16.08
C MET A 1 -25.69 1.09 -16.14
N GLN A 2 -26.46 1.96 -16.82
CA GLN A 2 -26.25 3.39 -16.72
C GLN A 2 -26.91 3.93 -15.45
N GLN A 3 -26.22 4.81 -14.75
CA GLN A 3 -26.72 5.51 -13.55
C GLN A 3 -26.42 7.00 -13.68
N THR A 4 -27.47 7.82 -13.53
CA THR A 4 -27.35 9.27 -13.50
C THR A 4 -27.24 9.73 -12.05
N ILE A 5 -26.16 10.42 -11.71
CA ILE A 5 -25.90 10.94 -10.38
C ILE A 5 -26.01 12.46 -10.44
N GLN A 6 -26.85 13.05 -9.60
CA GLN A 6 -27.05 14.49 -9.56
C GLN A 6 -25.81 15.22 -9.02
N ALA A 7 -25.70 16.51 -9.34
CA ALA A 7 -24.65 17.37 -8.79
C ALA A 7 -24.62 17.31 -7.25
N ASN A 8 -23.42 17.40 -6.69
CA ASN A 8 -23.17 17.32 -5.24
C ASN A 8 -23.66 16.01 -4.59
N ARG A 9 -23.56 14.89 -5.32
CA ARG A 9 -23.80 13.54 -4.77
C ARG A 9 -22.63 12.62 -5.08
N THR A 10 -22.50 11.56 -4.27
CA THR A 10 -21.46 10.55 -4.43
C THR A 10 -22.07 9.19 -4.71
N LEU A 11 -21.60 8.53 -5.76
CA LEU A 11 -21.84 7.12 -6.00
C LEU A 11 -20.74 6.29 -5.30
N LEU A 12 -21.12 5.53 -4.29
CA LEU A 12 -20.25 4.59 -3.59
C LEU A 12 -20.34 3.21 -4.23
N VAL A 13 -19.22 2.70 -4.73
CA VAL A 13 -19.18 1.38 -5.38
C VAL A 13 -18.23 0.46 -4.63
N ASP A 14 -18.74 -0.67 -4.17
CA ASP A 14 -17.98 -1.79 -3.61
C ASP A 14 -17.57 -2.74 -4.74
N GLY A 15 -16.30 -3.13 -4.78
CA GLY A 15 -15.80 -4.05 -5.79
C GLY A 15 -16.01 -5.53 -5.43
N PRO A 16 -15.87 -6.44 -6.40
CA PRO A 16 -15.32 -6.21 -7.75
C PRO A 16 -16.31 -5.52 -8.69
N ALA A 17 -15.93 -4.37 -9.26
CA ALA A 17 -16.77 -3.60 -10.17
C ALA A 17 -15.94 -2.78 -11.17
N SER A 18 -16.59 -2.31 -12.22
CA SER A 18 -16.04 -1.33 -13.17
C SER A 18 -17.00 -0.17 -13.31
N VAL A 19 -16.51 1.05 -13.16
CA VAL A 19 -17.28 2.28 -13.31
C VAL A 19 -16.64 3.12 -14.39
N GLN A 20 -17.42 3.55 -15.37
CA GLN A 20 -16.96 4.41 -16.45
C GLN A 20 -17.77 5.71 -16.44
N LEU A 21 -17.10 6.86 -16.45
CA LEU A 21 -17.77 8.13 -16.67
C LEU A 21 -18.14 8.25 -18.15
N VAL A 22 -19.42 8.41 -18.46
CA VAL A 22 -19.92 8.56 -19.83
C VAL A 22 -19.97 10.06 -20.19
N THR A 23 -20.60 10.87 -19.33
CA THR A 23 -20.71 12.33 -19.51
C THR A 23 -20.76 13.04 -18.16
N GLY A 24 -20.33 14.30 -18.14
CA GLY A 24 -20.37 15.19 -16.96
C GLY A 24 -19.01 15.35 -16.29
N LYS A 25 -18.99 15.88 -15.06
CA LYS A 25 -17.77 16.05 -14.25
C LYS A 25 -17.88 15.33 -12.92
N ALA A 26 -16.95 14.41 -12.72
CA ALA A 26 -16.84 13.66 -11.49
C ALA A 26 -15.38 13.44 -11.08
N GLU A 27 -15.16 13.09 -9.82
CA GLU A 27 -13.84 12.77 -9.28
C GLU A 27 -13.85 11.55 -8.36
N VAL A 28 -12.68 10.92 -8.22
CA VAL A 28 -12.43 9.85 -7.25
C VAL A 28 -11.24 10.25 -6.39
N PHE A 29 -11.44 10.43 -5.08
CA PHE A 29 -10.40 10.90 -4.16
C PHE A 29 -9.64 12.12 -4.68
N GLY A 30 -10.34 13.14 -5.20
CA GLY A 30 -9.72 14.35 -5.75
C GLY A 30 -9.05 14.19 -7.10
N ASN A 31 -9.11 13.02 -7.76
CA ASN A 31 -8.72 12.83 -9.16
C ASN A 31 -9.92 13.09 -10.09
N PRO A 32 -9.91 14.17 -10.90
CA PRO A 32 -10.93 14.41 -11.92
C PRO A 32 -10.92 13.28 -12.95
N LEU A 33 -12.06 12.67 -13.16
CA LEU A 33 -12.23 11.64 -14.19
C LEU A 33 -12.34 12.29 -15.56
N LYS A 34 -11.66 11.71 -16.54
CA LYS A 34 -11.86 12.05 -17.94
C LYS A 34 -13.12 11.37 -18.47
N GLU A 35 -13.77 11.95 -19.46
CA GLU A 35 -14.83 11.26 -20.19
C GLU A 35 -14.31 9.93 -20.75
N GLU A 36 -15.18 8.93 -20.77
CA GLU A 36 -14.91 7.54 -21.13
C GLU A 36 -13.86 6.84 -20.24
N GLN A 37 -13.32 7.49 -19.21
CA GLN A 37 -12.36 6.87 -18.30
C GLN A 37 -13.04 5.76 -17.50
N ARG A 38 -12.50 4.56 -17.61
CA ARG A 38 -12.90 3.39 -16.82
C ARG A 38 -12.03 3.25 -15.57
N VAL A 39 -12.68 3.07 -14.43
CA VAL A 39 -12.07 2.80 -13.13
C VAL A 39 -12.51 1.42 -12.64
N VAL A 40 -11.54 0.58 -12.30
CA VAL A 40 -11.80 -0.75 -11.74
C VAL A 40 -11.76 -0.68 -10.22
N VAL A 41 -12.85 -1.06 -9.57
CA VAL A 41 -12.95 -1.20 -8.12
C VAL A 41 -12.66 -2.66 -7.76
N ARG A 42 -11.57 -2.89 -7.02
CA ARG A 42 -11.14 -4.25 -6.64
C ARG A 42 -12.03 -4.84 -5.54
N GLU A 43 -12.09 -6.16 -5.47
CA GLU A 43 -12.74 -6.87 -4.37
C GLU A 43 -12.19 -6.40 -3.00
N GLY A 44 -13.09 -6.17 -2.04
CA GLY A 44 -12.73 -5.66 -0.71
C GLY A 44 -12.35 -4.18 -0.65
N LYS A 45 -12.48 -3.44 -1.76
CA LYS A 45 -12.33 -1.99 -1.82
C LYS A 45 -13.66 -1.32 -2.18
N ARG A 46 -13.82 -0.10 -1.68
CA ARG A 46 -14.90 0.82 -2.04
C ARG A 46 -14.29 2.10 -2.61
N GLN A 47 -14.86 2.62 -3.69
CA GLN A 47 -14.46 3.90 -4.26
C GLN A 47 -15.63 4.89 -4.33
N PRO A 48 -15.42 6.15 -3.92
CA PRO A 48 -16.41 7.22 -4.06
C PRO A 48 -16.23 7.95 -5.40
N PHE A 49 -17.30 8.00 -6.19
CA PHE A 49 -17.40 8.77 -7.42
C PHE A 49 -18.26 10.00 -7.14
N TYR A 50 -17.61 11.12 -6.80
CA TYR A 50 -18.30 12.36 -6.47
C TYR A 50 -18.61 13.15 -7.75
N ALA A 51 -19.89 13.47 -7.96
CA ALA A 51 -20.38 14.22 -9.11
C ALA A 51 -20.37 15.73 -8.80
N GLN A 52 -19.51 16.49 -9.47
CA GLN A 52 -19.44 17.95 -9.35
C GLN A 52 -20.61 18.62 -10.10
N GLU A 53 -21.06 18.00 -11.18
CA GLU A 53 -22.28 18.31 -11.92
C GLU A 53 -23.03 17.01 -12.23
N THR A 54 -24.28 17.10 -12.70
CA THR A 54 -25.05 15.90 -13.05
C THR A 54 -24.29 15.06 -14.08
N SER A 55 -23.95 13.83 -13.70
CA SER A 55 -23.02 12.96 -14.42
C SER A 55 -23.63 11.58 -14.65
N VAL A 56 -23.32 10.98 -15.80
CA VAL A 56 -23.80 9.64 -16.16
C VAL A 56 -22.64 8.66 -16.09
N PHE A 57 -22.84 7.57 -15.33
CA PHE A 57 -21.87 6.50 -15.19
C PHE A 57 -22.40 5.21 -15.79
N ASN A 58 -21.52 4.45 -16.45
CA ASN A 58 -21.77 3.05 -16.74
C ASN A 58 -21.13 2.17 -15.66
N VAL A 59 -21.96 1.51 -14.86
CA VAL A 59 -21.55 0.68 -13.72
C VAL A 59 -21.75 -0.80 -14.06
N GLN A 60 -20.68 -1.57 -13.96
CA GLN A 60 -20.70 -3.03 -14.09
C GLN A 60 -20.32 -3.63 -12.74
N LEU A 61 -21.28 -4.26 -12.07
CA LEU A 61 -21.09 -4.91 -10.78
C LEU A 61 -20.74 -6.38 -10.99
N GLY A 62 -19.70 -6.86 -10.31
CA GLY A 62 -19.35 -8.27 -10.22
C GLY A 62 -20.05 -8.96 -9.04
N ALA A 63 -19.59 -10.17 -8.70
CA ALA A 63 -20.15 -10.93 -7.59
C ALA A 63 -20.03 -10.16 -6.27
N ASN A 64 -21.12 -10.10 -5.50
CA ASN A 64 -21.20 -9.43 -4.19
C ASN A 64 -20.87 -7.92 -4.18
N ALA A 65 -20.79 -7.29 -5.36
CA ALA A 65 -20.55 -5.85 -5.51
C ALA A 65 -21.85 -5.07 -5.30
N THR A 66 -21.75 -3.89 -4.67
CA THR A 66 -22.89 -3.01 -4.41
C THR A 66 -22.60 -1.59 -4.88
N ALA A 67 -23.64 -0.88 -5.30
CA ALA A 67 -23.58 0.53 -5.63
C ALA A 67 -24.65 1.27 -4.83
N LYS A 68 -24.26 2.34 -4.12
CA LYS A 68 -25.17 3.18 -3.33
C LYS A 68 -24.88 4.65 -3.58
N GLU A 69 -25.93 5.43 -3.75
CA GLU A 69 -25.84 6.88 -3.82
C GLU A 69 -25.97 7.49 -2.41
N VAL A 70 -25.17 8.51 -2.14
CA VAL A 70 -25.24 9.33 -0.92
C VAL A 70 -25.17 10.80 -1.29
N GLU A 71 -25.77 11.64 -0.43
CA GLU A 71 -25.74 13.09 -0.60
C GLU A 71 -24.39 13.67 -0.19
N GLY A 72 -23.92 14.68 -0.93
CA GLY A 72 -22.67 15.37 -0.67
C GLY A 72 -21.42 14.57 -1.07
N SER A 73 -20.27 15.16 -0.77
CA SER A 73 -18.96 14.50 -0.89
C SER A 73 -18.69 13.64 0.33
N THR A 74 -18.21 12.41 0.12
CA THR A 74 -17.75 11.55 1.21
C THR A 74 -16.31 11.82 1.63
N ILE A 75 -15.60 12.70 0.93
CA ILE A 75 -14.26 13.16 1.30
C ILE A 75 -14.42 14.24 2.38
N PRO A 76 -13.88 14.03 3.59
CA PRO A 76 -14.05 15.01 4.66
C PRO A 76 -13.30 16.31 4.38
N GLN A 77 -13.89 17.44 4.76
CA GLN A 77 -13.31 18.76 4.54
C GLN A 77 -11.99 18.95 5.31
N SER A 78 -11.83 18.26 6.46
CA SER A 78 -10.58 18.33 7.23
C SER A 78 -9.36 17.81 6.48
N TRP A 79 -9.54 16.97 5.45
CA TRP A 79 -8.44 16.47 4.62
C TRP A 79 -7.73 17.59 3.85
N ASN A 80 -8.40 18.71 3.59
CA ASN A 80 -7.80 19.86 2.93
C ASN A 80 -6.74 20.55 3.80
N ARG A 81 -6.90 20.54 5.13
CA ARG A 81 -6.00 21.26 6.05
C ARG A 81 -4.56 20.70 6.00
N PRO A 82 -4.30 19.38 6.12
CA PRO A 82 -2.96 18.84 5.92
C PRO A 82 -2.36 19.16 4.56
N VAL A 83 -3.16 19.13 3.48
CA VAL A 83 -2.68 19.46 2.13
C VAL A 83 -2.21 20.92 2.06
N GLN A 84 -3.00 21.86 2.59
CA GLN A 84 -2.64 23.27 2.65
C GLN A 84 -1.38 23.51 3.49
N THR A 85 -1.29 22.89 4.67
CA THR A 85 -0.10 22.98 5.53
C THR A 85 1.15 22.49 4.81
N VAL A 86 1.08 21.33 4.16
CA VAL A 86 2.20 20.73 3.44
C VAL A 86 2.62 21.57 2.22
N LEU A 87 1.66 22.16 1.49
CA LEU A 87 1.95 23.06 0.37
C LEU A 87 2.62 24.36 0.82
N GLY A 88 2.32 24.86 2.02
CA GLY A 88 2.89 26.09 2.57
C GLY A 88 4.33 25.97 3.07
N LEU A 89 4.85 24.75 3.26
CA LEU A 89 6.21 24.51 3.73
C LEU A 89 7.25 24.76 2.62
N GLN A 90 8.25 25.58 2.93
CA GLN A 90 9.32 25.97 2.01
C GLN A 90 10.40 24.89 1.83
N LYS A 91 10.57 24.01 2.82
CA LYS A 91 11.51 22.89 2.77
C LYS A 91 11.13 21.90 1.67
N LYS A 92 12.13 21.28 1.03
CA LYS A 92 11.96 20.13 0.13
C LYS A 92 13.04 19.05 0.41
N PRO A 93 12.70 17.74 0.34
CA PRO A 93 11.34 17.20 0.34
C PRO A 93 10.62 17.53 1.66
N VAL A 94 9.31 17.74 1.61
CA VAL A 94 8.45 17.67 2.81
C VAL A 94 8.05 16.22 3.05
N VAL A 95 8.33 15.71 4.24
CA VAL A 95 7.97 14.33 4.63
C VAL A 95 6.67 14.34 5.43
N VAL A 96 5.66 13.63 4.93
CA VAL A 96 4.34 13.50 5.57
C VAL A 96 4.13 12.06 6.00
N MET A 97 3.91 11.82 7.29
CA MET A 97 3.59 10.49 7.81
C MET A 97 2.10 10.38 8.12
N VAL A 98 1.45 9.30 7.68
CA VAL A 98 0.03 9.05 7.90
C VAL A 98 -0.17 7.90 8.89
N LEU A 99 -0.85 8.18 10.00
CA LEU A 99 -1.14 7.29 11.12
C LEU A 99 -2.65 7.10 11.29
N GLY A 100 -3.04 6.03 12.00
CA GLY A 100 -4.44 5.69 12.25
C GLY A 100 -4.66 4.19 12.37
N SER A 101 -5.74 3.78 13.02
CA SER A 101 -6.10 2.37 13.21
C SER A 101 -6.43 1.67 11.88
N ALA A 102 -6.68 0.35 11.89
CA ALA A 102 -7.04 -0.37 10.67
C ALA A 102 -8.36 0.16 10.07
N ASP A 103 -8.43 0.21 8.74
CA ASP A 103 -9.63 0.61 7.97
C ASP A 103 -10.21 2.02 8.21
N VAL A 104 -9.46 2.95 8.80
CA VAL A 104 -9.85 4.39 8.91
C VAL A 104 -9.61 5.22 7.64
N GLY A 105 -9.21 4.59 6.53
CA GLY A 105 -9.04 5.29 5.25
C GLY A 105 -7.66 5.91 4.99
N LYS A 106 -6.60 5.47 5.67
CA LYS A 106 -5.22 5.97 5.46
C LYS A 106 -4.79 5.95 3.98
N SER A 107 -4.97 4.82 3.29
CA SER A 107 -4.65 4.72 1.86
C SER A 107 -5.50 5.65 0.99
N SER A 108 -6.76 5.87 1.36
CA SER A 108 -7.66 6.81 0.66
C SER A 108 -7.20 8.26 0.86
N PHE A 109 -6.81 8.63 2.08
CA PHE A 109 -6.22 9.94 2.37
C PHE A 109 -4.90 10.14 1.62
N CYS A 110 -4.03 9.14 1.61
CA CYS A 110 -2.79 9.18 0.82
C CYS A 110 -3.10 9.38 -0.67
N THR A 111 -4.08 8.66 -1.22
CA THR A 111 -4.51 8.82 -2.62
C THR A 111 -4.99 10.25 -2.89
N PHE A 112 -5.82 10.80 -2.00
CA PHE A 112 -6.29 12.18 -2.08
C PHE A 112 -5.14 13.20 -2.03
N MET A 113 -4.23 13.06 -1.07
CA MET A 113 -3.09 13.96 -0.92
C MET A 113 -2.16 13.89 -2.14
N VAL A 114 -1.87 12.69 -2.66
CA VAL A 114 -1.10 12.52 -3.92
C VAL A 114 -1.76 13.29 -5.05
N ASN A 115 -3.08 13.15 -5.23
CA ASN A 115 -3.81 13.81 -6.30
C ASN A 115 -3.72 15.33 -6.21
N LYS A 116 -3.91 15.91 -5.01
CA LYS A 116 -3.81 17.35 -4.80
C LYS A 116 -2.39 17.89 -5.03
N LEU A 117 -1.37 17.18 -4.55
CA LEU A 117 0.03 17.59 -4.72
C LEU A 117 0.49 17.47 -6.18
N VAL A 118 0.09 16.41 -6.89
CA VAL A 118 0.41 16.26 -8.32
C VAL A 118 -0.33 17.30 -9.18
N GLN A 119 -1.57 17.66 -8.84
CA GLN A 119 -2.30 18.76 -9.49
C GLN A 119 -1.61 20.12 -9.29
N ALA A 120 -0.96 20.31 -8.14
CA ALA A 120 -0.07 21.45 -7.89
C ALA A 120 1.29 21.34 -8.61
N LYS A 121 1.44 20.38 -9.55
CA LYS A 121 2.64 20.11 -10.37
C LYS A 121 3.87 19.69 -9.56
N CYS A 122 3.66 19.10 -8.38
CA CYS A 122 4.75 18.64 -7.53
C CYS A 122 5.11 17.16 -7.80
N LYS A 123 6.39 16.82 -7.61
CA LYS A 123 6.88 15.42 -7.65
C LYS A 123 6.63 14.74 -6.31
N VAL A 124 5.78 13.73 -6.31
CA VAL A 124 5.38 13.03 -5.08
C VAL A 124 5.95 11.63 -5.06
N ALA A 125 6.73 11.33 -4.03
CA ALA A 125 7.14 9.99 -3.65
C ALA A 125 6.17 9.43 -2.60
N ILE A 126 5.84 8.14 -2.69
CA ILE A 126 4.99 7.45 -1.72
C ILE A 126 5.74 6.20 -1.25
N LEU A 127 5.86 6.10 0.07
CA LEU A 127 6.37 4.95 0.80
C LEU A 127 5.18 4.25 1.45
N ASP A 128 5.00 2.96 1.13
CA ASP A 128 3.92 2.15 1.69
C ASP A 128 4.49 1.16 2.71
N GLY A 129 4.37 1.50 3.98
CA GLY A 129 4.85 0.72 5.12
C GLY A 129 3.83 -0.27 5.68
N ASP A 130 2.63 -0.40 5.10
CA ASP A 130 1.67 -1.42 5.51
C ASP A 130 2.05 -2.80 4.93
N ILE A 131 2.95 -3.49 5.62
CA ILE A 131 3.42 -4.83 5.18
C ILE A 131 2.30 -5.88 5.19
N GLY A 132 1.18 -5.63 5.87
CA GLY A 132 0.05 -6.55 5.99
C GLY A 132 -1.03 -6.33 4.94
N GLN A 133 -1.13 -5.13 4.36
CA GLN A 133 -2.09 -4.81 3.30
C GLN A 133 -1.50 -3.78 2.34
N SER A 134 -0.32 -4.09 1.81
CA SER A 134 0.39 -3.16 0.94
C SER A 134 -0.43 -2.87 -0.33
N ASP A 135 -0.63 -1.59 -0.61
CA ASP A 135 -1.17 -1.11 -1.87
C ASP A 135 -0.05 -0.94 -2.92
N ILE A 136 1.18 -0.58 -2.49
CA ILE A 136 2.34 -0.41 -3.37
C ILE A 136 3.35 -1.53 -3.14
N GLY A 137 3.40 -2.48 -4.06
CA GLY A 137 4.31 -3.62 -3.94
C GLY A 137 3.58 -4.91 -3.56
N PRO A 138 4.31 -6.02 -3.45
CA PRO A 138 3.74 -7.24 -2.90
C PRO A 138 3.60 -7.11 -1.38
N SER A 139 2.57 -7.73 -0.81
CA SER A 139 2.44 -7.87 0.65
C SER A 139 3.70 -8.53 1.26
N ALA A 140 3.91 -8.33 2.56
CA ALA A 140 5.16 -8.64 3.26
C ALA A 140 6.39 -7.83 2.78
N SER A 141 6.17 -6.72 2.08
CA SER A 141 7.21 -5.77 1.66
C SER A 141 6.77 -4.34 1.93
N ILE A 142 7.74 -3.44 2.03
CA ILE A 142 7.53 -2.00 1.96
C ILE A 142 7.68 -1.56 0.51
N GLY A 143 6.74 -0.75 0.03
CA GLY A 143 6.76 -0.19 -1.32
C GLY A 143 7.35 1.20 -1.39
N TYR A 144 8.01 1.51 -2.49
CA TYR A 144 8.32 2.88 -2.90
C TYR A 144 7.85 3.10 -4.34
N ALA A 145 7.06 4.13 -4.57
CA ALA A 145 6.67 4.59 -5.90
C ALA A 145 6.75 6.11 -6.03
N VAL A 146 6.70 6.58 -7.26
CA VAL A 146 6.61 8.01 -7.60
C VAL A 146 5.32 8.22 -8.40
N ALA A 147 4.56 9.24 -8.01
CA ALA A 147 3.38 9.68 -8.73
C ALA A 147 3.71 10.94 -9.54
N SER A 148 3.41 10.90 -10.84
CA SER A 148 3.55 12.01 -11.78
C SER A 148 2.21 12.42 -12.42
N SER A 149 1.15 11.69 -12.12
CA SER A 149 -0.22 11.97 -12.58
C SER A 149 -1.21 11.57 -11.48
N PRO A 150 -2.42 12.14 -11.47
CA PRO A 150 -3.49 11.69 -10.59
C PRO A 150 -3.78 10.18 -10.72
N ILE A 151 -4.23 9.59 -9.62
CA ILE A 151 -4.49 8.17 -9.44
C ILE A 151 -5.85 7.95 -8.77
N THR A 152 -6.48 6.81 -9.02
CA THR A 152 -7.71 6.40 -8.32
C THR A 152 -7.43 5.56 -7.08
N GLU A 153 -6.27 4.91 -7.02
CA GLU A 153 -5.81 4.12 -5.88
C GLU A 153 -4.28 4.04 -5.90
N LEU A 154 -3.64 3.99 -4.73
CA LEU A 154 -2.19 3.74 -4.61
C LEU A 154 -1.74 2.48 -5.37
N TYR A 155 -2.61 1.47 -5.46
CA TYR A 155 -2.36 0.22 -6.21
C TYR A 155 -2.12 0.40 -7.71
N ASN A 156 -2.55 1.54 -8.28
CA ASN A 156 -2.28 1.88 -9.68
C ASN A 156 -0.83 2.33 -9.90
N LEU A 157 -0.11 2.69 -8.85
CA LEU A 157 1.28 3.11 -8.95
C LEU A 157 2.19 1.93 -9.30
N ARG A 158 3.17 2.21 -10.14
CA ARG A 158 4.24 1.27 -10.45
C ARG A 158 5.27 1.29 -9.32
N LEU A 159 5.58 0.11 -8.79
CA LEU A 159 6.68 -0.06 -7.83
C LEU A 159 7.99 0.41 -8.45
N HIS A 160 8.64 1.38 -7.80
CA HIS A 160 9.95 1.91 -8.18
C HIS A 160 11.08 1.10 -7.55
N ASN A 161 10.99 0.88 -6.24
CA ASN A 161 11.84 -0.03 -5.47
C ASN A 161 11.02 -0.58 -4.28
N GLY A 162 11.56 -1.53 -3.53
CA GLY A 162 10.90 -2.05 -2.35
C GLY A 162 11.88 -2.63 -1.34
N TYR A 163 11.35 -3.02 -0.18
CA TYR A 163 12.11 -3.69 0.86
C TYR A 163 11.30 -4.88 1.39
N PHE A 164 11.79 -6.09 1.14
CA PHE A 164 11.16 -7.32 1.60
C PHE A 164 11.35 -7.48 3.11
N VAL A 165 10.25 -7.51 3.84
CA VAL A 165 10.22 -7.74 5.30
C VAL A 165 9.97 -9.22 5.58
N GLY A 166 9.19 -9.89 4.72
CA GLY A 166 8.97 -11.34 4.75
C GLY A 166 7.93 -11.81 5.77
N VAL A 167 7.28 -10.89 6.48
CA VAL A 167 6.12 -11.17 7.35
C VAL A 167 5.01 -10.16 7.06
N THR A 168 3.77 -10.50 7.42
CA THR A 168 2.58 -9.64 7.22
C THR A 168 2.17 -8.88 8.48
N SER A 169 2.84 -9.09 9.62
CA SER A 169 2.58 -8.40 10.88
C SER A 169 3.80 -7.61 11.35
N PRO A 170 3.66 -6.31 11.66
CA PRO A 170 4.78 -5.46 12.05
C PRO A 170 5.40 -5.88 13.39
N VAL A 171 4.63 -6.48 14.30
CA VAL A 171 5.09 -6.88 15.65
C VAL A 171 6.35 -7.75 15.59
N LYS A 172 6.43 -8.67 14.63
CA LYS A 172 7.55 -9.61 14.47
C LYS A 172 8.73 -9.02 13.66
N ALA A 173 8.60 -7.80 13.16
CA ALA A 173 9.54 -7.22 12.21
C ALA A 173 9.74 -5.70 12.34
N ILE A 174 9.52 -5.12 13.53
CA ILE A 174 9.66 -3.68 13.78
C ILE A 174 10.99 -3.14 13.26
N ALA A 175 12.11 -3.80 13.61
CA ALA A 175 13.45 -3.37 13.22
C ALA A 175 13.65 -3.43 11.69
N GLN A 176 13.16 -4.49 11.03
CA GLN A 176 13.26 -4.64 9.58
C GLN A 176 12.39 -3.60 8.86
N THR A 177 11.21 -3.29 9.40
CA THR A 177 10.30 -2.28 8.85
C THR A 177 10.93 -0.88 8.95
N LEU A 178 11.46 -0.53 10.12
CA LEU A 178 12.19 0.74 10.32
C LEU A 178 13.38 0.87 9.35
N LYS A 179 14.20 -0.18 9.24
CA LYS A 179 15.33 -0.23 8.32
C LYS A 179 14.89 -0.05 6.87
N GLY A 180 13.82 -0.74 6.46
CA GLY A 180 13.30 -0.67 5.10
C GLY A 180 12.74 0.70 4.75
N LEU A 181 11.93 1.30 5.63
CA LEU A 181 11.39 2.64 5.44
C LEU A 181 12.50 3.69 5.39
N THR A 182 13.47 3.61 6.30
CA THR A 182 14.61 4.55 6.32
C THR A 182 15.44 4.47 5.05
N ALA A 183 15.73 3.25 4.56
CA ALA A 183 16.49 3.06 3.33
C ALA A 183 15.76 3.59 2.09
N LEU A 184 14.45 3.31 1.97
CA LEU A 184 13.64 3.80 0.86
C LEU A 184 13.37 5.30 0.93
N MET A 185 13.26 5.86 2.15
CA MET A 185 13.15 7.31 2.35
C MET A 185 14.43 8.04 1.92
N ALA A 186 15.61 7.51 2.26
CA ALA A 186 16.88 8.06 1.79
C ALA A 186 16.97 8.04 0.25
N GLU A 187 16.53 6.96 -0.39
CA GLU A 187 16.46 6.86 -1.85
C GLU A 187 15.48 7.87 -2.47
N ALA A 188 14.29 8.02 -1.88
CA ALA A 188 13.27 8.97 -2.33
C ALA A 188 13.76 10.43 -2.23
N SER A 189 14.43 10.78 -1.12
CA SER A 189 15.04 12.10 -0.92
C SER A 189 16.15 12.38 -1.93
N ALA A 190 17.02 11.41 -2.22
CA ALA A 190 18.09 11.55 -3.20
C ALA A 190 17.58 11.79 -4.64
N LYS A 191 16.33 11.39 -4.94
CA LYS A 191 15.70 11.55 -6.26
C LYS A 191 14.94 12.86 -6.45
N GLN A 192 15.14 13.84 -5.57
CA GLN A 192 14.54 15.17 -5.67
C GLN A 192 13.02 15.14 -5.78
N ALA A 193 12.36 14.31 -4.98
CA ALA A 193 10.93 14.45 -4.74
C ALA A 193 10.66 15.77 -4.00
N ASP A 194 9.55 16.44 -4.31
CA ASP A 194 9.11 17.62 -3.56
C ASP A 194 8.42 17.22 -2.25
N TYR A 195 7.75 16.07 -2.28
CA TYR A 195 6.97 15.51 -1.19
C TYR A 195 7.20 14.01 -1.06
N ILE A 196 7.30 13.52 0.17
CA ILE A 196 7.36 12.10 0.49
C ILE A 196 6.21 11.79 1.43
N ILE A 197 5.26 10.96 0.99
CA ILE A 197 4.14 10.50 1.81
C ILE A 197 4.45 9.09 2.33
N VAL A 198 4.42 8.90 3.64
CA VAL A 198 4.64 7.61 4.30
C VAL A 198 3.28 7.09 4.79
N ASN A 199 2.70 6.14 4.05
CA ASN A 199 1.55 5.36 4.51
C ASN A 199 2.04 4.30 5.50
N THR A 200 1.38 4.16 6.64
CA THR A 200 1.77 3.18 7.68
C THR A 200 0.69 2.14 7.92
N ASP A 201 1.06 1.05 8.58
CA ASP A 201 0.11 0.02 9.03
C ASP A 201 -0.86 0.53 10.11
N GLY A 202 -1.95 -0.22 10.34
CA GLY A 202 -2.97 0.09 11.34
C GLY A 202 -2.65 -0.26 12.80
N PHE A 203 -1.42 -0.65 13.14
CA PHE A 203 -1.06 -1.09 14.49
C PHE A 203 -0.76 0.12 15.40
N VAL A 204 -1.79 0.63 16.08
CA VAL A 204 -1.71 1.84 16.91
C VAL A 204 -2.06 1.64 18.38
N SER A 205 -2.54 0.45 18.76
CA SER A 205 -3.02 0.17 20.12
C SER A 205 -2.09 -0.79 20.88
N GLY A 206 -1.85 -0.49 22.16
CA GLY A 206 -0.93 -1.21 23.06
C GLY A 206 0.49 -0.65 23.06
N ASP A 207 1.24 -0.91 24.13
CA ASP A 207 2.56 -0.28 24.37
C ASP A 207 3.57 -0.57 23.26
N VAL A 208 3.54 -1.79 22.70
CA VAL A 208 4.40 -2.18 21.58
C VAL A 208 4.07 -1.37 20.33
N ALA A 209 2.79 -1.11 20.07
CA ALA A 209 2.34 -0.29 18.94
C ALA A 209 2.80 1.16 19.10
N ILE A 210 2.60 1.73 20.28
CA ILE A 210 3.00 3.10 20.61
C ILE A 210 4.52 3.26 20.45
N SER A 211 5.31 2.37 21.06
CA SER A 211 6.77 2.37 20.95
C SER A 211 7.24 2.26 19.50
N TYR A 212 6.60 1.40 18.70
CA TYR A 212 6.88 1.26 17.28
C TYR A 212 6.57 2.56 16.49
N LYS A 213 5.40 3.18 16.69
CA LYS A 213 5.06 4.43 15.99
C LYS A 213 5.94 5.60 16.42
N LEU A 214 6.29 5.70 17.70
CA LEU A 214 7.27 6.68 18.18
C LEU A 214 8.64 6.47 17.54
N SER A 215 9.07 5.21 17.39
CA SER A 215 10.33 4.88 16.69
C SER A 215 10.26 5.28 15.21
N LEU A 216 9.14 5.07 14.53
CA LEU A 216 8.96 5.55 13.15
C LEU A 216 9.08 7.07 13.05
N ILE A 217 8.42 7.81 13.93
CA ILE A 217 8.49 9.29 13.95
C ILE A 217 9.93 9.74 14.22
N LYS A 218 10.60 9.13 15.20
CA LYS A 218 11.98 9.47 15.58
C LYS A 218 12.98 9.23 14.45
N GLU A 219 12.89 8.08 13.79
CA GLU A 219 13.84 7.68 12.73
C GLU A 219 13.55 8.40 11.41
N LEU A 220 12.28 8.52 11.03
CA LEU A 220 11.89 9.10 9.74
C LEU A 220 11.79 10.63 9.78
N LYS A 221 11.69 11.23 10.98
CA LYS A 221 11.62 12.68 11.21
C LYS A 221 10.66 13.40 10.24
N PRO A 222 9.38 12.98 10.19
CA PRO A 222 8.41 13.62 9.31
C PRO A 222 8.24 15.09 9.67
N ASP A 223 8.06 15.94 8.66
CA ASP A 223 7.76 17.36 8.83
C ASP A 223 6.30 17.57 9.28
N VAL A 224 5.41 16.67 8.83
CA VAL A 224 3.99 16.66 9.21
C VAL A 224 3.56 15.23 9.51
N VAL A 225 2.89 15.03 10.65
CA VAL A 225 2.19 13.77 10.96
C VAL A 225 0.70 14.02 10.86
N VAL A 226 -0.01 13.19 10.10
CA VAL A 226 -1.47 13.23 9.97
C VAL A 226 -2.04 11.98 10.63
N GLY A 227 -2.95 12.16 11.57
CA GLY A 227 -3.64 11.08 12.28
C GLY A 227 -5.10 10.98 11.84
N LEU A 228 -5.52 9.81 11.36
CA LEU A 228 -6.91 9.50 11.09
C LEU A 228 -7.48 8.73 12.28
N GLN A 229 -8.49 9.28 12.96
CA GLN A 229 -9.12 8.64 14.12
C GLN A 229 -10.59 9.01 14.25
N THR A 230 -11.38 8.16 14.91
CA THR A 230 -12.82 8.39 15.16
C THR A 230 -13.10 8.68 16.63
N GLN A 231 -12.48 7.93 17.54
CA GLN A 231 -12.81 7.91 18.97
C GLN A 231 -11.55 8.01 19.85
N GLY A 232 -10.54 8.75 19.41
CA GLY A 232 -9.33 8.98 20.22
C GLY A 232 -8.32 7.82 20.18
N GLU A 233 -8.35 6.95 19.16
CA GLU A 233 -7.46 5.79 19.10
C GLU A 233 -5.96 6.15 19.08
N LEU A 234 -5.62 7.40 18.73
CA LEU A 234 -4.24 7.91 18.74
C LEU A 234 -3.91 8.69 20.02
N ASP A 235 -4.86 8.96 20.92
CA ASP A 235 -4.63 9.78 22.12
C ASP A 235 -3.46 9.28 22.98
N PRO A 236 -3.27 7.95 23.19
CA PRO A 236 -2.09 7.43 23.88
C PRO A 236 -0.77 7.79 23.18
N LEU A 237 -0.74 7.83 21.85
CA LEU A 237 0.44 8.24 21.08
C LEU A 237 0.66 9.75 21.17
N LEU A 238 -0.42 10.54 21.11
CA LEU A 238 -0.37 12.01 21.18
C LEU A 238 0.17 12.51 22.51
N SER A 239 -0.13 11.82 23.61
CA SER A 239 0.38 12.19 24.95
C SER A 239 1.91 12.15 25.02
N TYR A 240 2.55 11.15 24.40
CA TYR A 240 4.01 11.07 24.30
C TYR A 240 4.63 12.14 23.39
N LEU A 241 3.86 12.66 22.42
CA LEU A 241 4.30 13.72 21.51
C LEU A 241 4.04 15.13 22.07
N GLY A 242 3.53 15.25 23.31
CA GLY A 242 3.22 16.54 23.93
C GLY A 242 2.05 17.28 23.28
N GLY A 243 1.13 16.57 22.61
CA GLY A 243 -0.10 17.11 22.03
C GLY A 243 0.04 17.98 20.76
N GLY A 244 1.24 18.50 20.45
CA GLY A 244 1.46 19.45 19.35
C GLY A 244 1.94 18.86 18.01
N GLY A 245 2.10 17.54 17.90
CA GLY A 245 2.84 16.93 16.79
C GLY A 245 2.02 16.32 15.65
N VAL A 246 0.70 16.16 15.80
CA VAL A 246 -0.14 15.40 14.84
C VAL A 246 -1.39 16.18 14.46
N MET A 247 -1.61 16.32 13.16
CA MET A 247 -2.84 16.88 12.60
C MET A 247 -3.92 15.80 12.54
N ILE A 248 -4.92 15.89 13.40
CA ILE A 248 -6.05 14.95 13.41
C ILE A 248 -7.07 15.32 12.34
N VAL A 249 -7.50 14.34 11.56
CA VAL A 249 -8.56 14.47 10.54
C VAL A 249 -9.57 13.33 10.69
N GLU A 250 -10.83 13.60 10.38
CA GLU A 250 -11.86 12.56 10.41
C GLU A 250 -11.68 11.53 9.26
N PRO A 251 -12.04 10.26 9.48
CA PRO A 251 -12.13 9.25 8.43
C PRO A 251 -13.21 9.60 7.39
N SER A 252 -13.06 9.07 6.18
CA SER A 252 -14.06 9.21 5.11
C SER A 252 -15.37 8.49 5.47
N GLN A 253 -16.51 9.07 5.13
CA GLN A 253 -17.82 8.41 5.32
C GLN A 253 -18.02 7.19 4.39
N ALA A 254 -17.21 7.08 3.34
CA ALA A 254 -17.19 5.96 2.41
C ALA A 254 -16.46 4.71 2.92
N LEU A 255 -16.19 4.56 4.23
CA LEU A 255 -15.42 3.42 4.72
C LEU A 255 -16.26 2.15 4.84
N SER A 256 -15.63 1.02 4.53
CA SER A 256 -16.18 -0.31 4.72
C SER A 256 -15.29 -1.05 5.69
N VAL A 257 -15.85 -1.58 6.79
CA VAL A 257 -15.12 -2.46 7.69
C VAL A 257 -14.71 -3.72 6.93
N ARG A 258 -13.43 -4.10 7.01
CA ARG A 258 -12.92 -5.30 6.34
C ARG A 258 -12.81 -6.44 7.34
N SER A 259 -13.41 -7.59 7.00
CA SER A 259 -13.18 -8.84 7.73
C SER A 259 -11.73 -9.31 7.54
N ALA A 260 -11.26 -10.19 8.42
CA ALA A 260 -9.94 -10.82 8.28
C ALA A 260 -9.77 -11.53 6.93
N GLU A 261 -10.85 -12.15 6.44
CA GLU A 261 -10.92 -12.80 5.13
C GLU A 261 -10.74 -11.81 3.98
N LYS A 262 -11.46 -10.68 3.96
CA LYS A 262 -11.28 -9.63 2.94
C LYS A 262 -9.84 -9.11 2.91
N ARG A 263 -9.21 -8.95 4.07
CA ARG A 263 -7.80 -8.55 4.16
C ARG A 263 -6.86 -9.61 3.57
N LYS A 264 -7.14 -10.89 3.80
CA LYS A 264 -6.41 -12.01 3.19
C LYS A 264 -6.53 -11.99 1.67
N ILE A 265 -7.75 -11.85 1.13
CA ILE A 265 -8.00 -11.76 -0.32
C ILE A 265 -7.21 -10.60 -0.94
N LEU A 266 -7.20 -9.42 -0.30
CA LEU A 266 -6.40 -8.28 -0.75
C LEU A 266 -4.91 -8.61 -0.84
N ARG A 267 -4.34 -9.31 0.16
CA ARG A 267 -2.93 -9.74 0.14
C ARG A 267 -2.65 -10.72 -0.99
N GLU A 268 -3.48 -11.75 -1.14
CA GLU A 268 -3.35 -12.77 -2.19
C GLU A 268 -3.42 -12.16 -3.60
N MET A 269 -4.26 -11.15 -3.79
CA MET A 269 -4.30 -10.39 -5.05
C MET A 269 -2.97 -9.66 -5.33
N THR A 270 -2.29 -9.14 -4.30
CA THR A 270 -0.96 -8.53 -4.49
C THR A 270 0.07 -9.58 -4.90
N TYR A 271 0.11 -10.74 -4.24
CA TYR A 271 1.02 -11.83 -4.63
C TYR A 271 0.77 -12.27 -6.07
N THR A 272 -0.50 -12.48 -6.42
CA THR A 272 -0.91 -12.84 -7.78
C THR A 272 -0.48 -11.80 -8.79
N LYS A 273 -0.62 -10.49 -8.51
CA LYS A 273 -0.13 -9.40 -9.39
C LYS A 273 1.37 -9.52 -9.66
N TYR A 274 2.18 -9.74 -8.61
CA TYR A 274 3.65 -9.80 -8.74
C TYR A 274 4.17 -11.17 -9.21
N LEU A 275 3.37 -12.23 -9.17
CA LEU A 275 3.74 -13.59 -9.60
C LEU A 275 3.00 -14.08 -10.85
N ARG A 276 2.14 -13.27 -11.48
CA ARG A 276 1.26 -13.65 -12.61
C ARG A 276 1.95 -14.37 -13.77
N LYS A 277 3.21 -14.03 -14.06
CA LYS A 277 4.02 -14.62 -15.15
C LYS A 277 5.26 -15.32 -14.61
N SER A 278 5.13 -15.89 -13.42
CA SER A 278 6.24 -16.56 -12.75
C SER A 278 6.64 -17.84 -13.48
N LYS A 279 7.95 -18.08 -13.50
CA LYS A 279 8.55 -19.32 -13.99
C LYS A 279 9.36 -19.95 -12.87
N LEU A 280 9.63 -21.23 -13.03
CA LEU A 280 10.39 -22.02 -12.08
C LEU A 280 11.87 -21.95 -12.45
N HIS A 281 12.69 -21.48 -11.52
CA HIS A 281 14.12 -21.30 -11.69
C HIS A 281 14.87 -22.18 -10.70
N CYS A 282 15.80 -22.98 -11.20
CA CYS A 282 16.76 -23.72 -10.37
C CYS A 282 18.02 -22.87 -10.20
N ILE A 283 18.31 -22.46 -8.97
CA ILE A 283 19.46 -21.60 -8.65
C ILE A 283 20.42 -22.38 -7.74
N PRO A 284 21.67 -22.62 -8.14
CA PRO A 284 22.67 -23.19 -7.24
C PRO A 284 22.91 -22.26 -6.04
N ILE A 285 22.95 -22.82 -4.84
CA ILE A 285 23.19 -22.07 -3.59
C ILE A 285 24.52 -21.30 -3.66
N SER A 286 25.53 -21.85 -4.33
CA SER A 286 26.83 -21.20 -4.53
C SER A 286 26.79 -19.92 -5.37
N GLN A 287 25.69 -19.67 -6.10
CA GLN A 287 25.56 -18.52 -7.02
C GLN A 287 24.71 -17.38 -6.46
N ILE A 288 24.22 -17.48 -5.22
CA ILE A 288 23.31 -16.51 -4.62
C ILE A 288 23.63 -16.29 -3.15
N ASN A 289 23.57 -15.04 -2.70
CA ASN A 289 23.70 -14.73 -1.28
C ASN A 289 22.38 -14.97 -0.57
N LEU A 290 22.41 -15.68 0.55
CA LEU A 290 21.23 -16.04 1.31
C LEU A 290 21.11 -15.21 2.59
N GLU A 291 19.90 -14.77 2.90
CA GLU A 291 19.60 -14.01 4.10
C GLU A 291 18.39 -14.61 4.85
N PRO A 292 18.57 -15.09 6.10
CA PRO A 292 19.85 -15.20 6.80
C PRO A 292 20.78 -16.27 6.17
N ARG A 293 22.10 -16.15 6.36
CA ARG A 293 23.10 -17.05 5.73
C ARG A 293 22.86 -18.53 5.99
N ASN A 294 22.39 -18.87 7.19
CA ASN A 294 22.06 -20.23 7.62
C ASN A 294 20.54 -20.48 7.61
N GLY A 295 19.78 -19.67 6.88
CA GLY A 295 18.32 -19.67 6.87
C GLY A 295 17.67 -20.57 5.82
N VAL A 296 18.44 -21.41 5.13
CA VAL A 296 17.86 -22.32 4.13
C VAL A 296 16.97 -23.32 4.87
N PRO A 297 15.67 -23.40 4.52
CA PRO A 297 14.80 -24.45 5.06
C PRO A 297 15.39 -25.82 4.75
N LYS A 298 15.38 -26.72 5.75
CA LYS A 298 15.89 -28.10 5.58
C LYS A 298 15.06 -28.89 4.59
N ASP A 299 13.76 -28.63 4.59
CA ASP A 299 12.80 -29.21 3.68
C ASP A 299 11.81 -28.13 3.24
N GLN A 300 11.25 -28.30 2.06
CA GLN A 300 10.19 -27.45 1.55
C GLN A 300 9.29 -28.28 0.64
N GLU A 301 8.06 -28.50 1.11
CA GLU A 301 7.01 -29.11 0.31
C GLU A 301 6.61 -28.16 -0.84
N PRO A 302 6.57 -28.63 -2.10
CA PRO A 302 6.14 -27.81 -3.24
C PRO A 302 4.77 -27.16 -3.07
N GLU A 303 3.87 -27.87 -2.42
CA GLU A 303 2.50 -27.45 -2.12
C GLU A 303 2.44 -26.35 -1.06
N LYS A 304 3.46 -26.26 -0.19
CA LYS A 304 3.59 -25.29 0.91
C LYS A 304 4.76 -24.35 0.65
N GLY A 305 4.72 -23.58 -0.44
CA GLY A 305 5.88 -22.80 -0.88
C GLY A 305 6.17 -21.57 0.00
N LEU A 306 7.44 -21.30 0.31
CA LEU A 306 7.85 -20.17 1.17
C LEU A 306 8.07 -18.89 0.35
N LEU A 307 7.45 -17.78 0.75
CA LEU A 307 7.65 -16.48 0.12
C LEU A 307 9.07 -15.96 0.36
N VAL A 308 9.74 -15.54 -0.71
CA VAL A 308 11.12 -15.03 -0.69
C VAL A 308 11.24 -13.70 -1.42
N GLY A 309 12.10 -12.81 -0.92
CA GLY A 309 12.49 -11.56 -1.57
C GLY A 309 13.72 -11.74 -2.44
N LEU A 310 13.68 -11.25 -3.67
CA LEU A 310 14.77 -11.34 -4.64
C LEU A 310 15.40 -9.98 -4.86
N TYR A 311 16.72 -9.90 -4.70
CA TYR A 311 17.50 -8.67 -4.82
C TYR A 311 18.57 -8.79 -5.89
N GLY A 312 18.80 -7.68 -6.58
CA GLY A 312 19.96 -7.48 -7.44
C GLY A 312 21.18 -7.12 -6.59
N ARG A 313 22.18 -6.50 -7.22
CA ARG A 313 23.30 -5.91 -6.49
C ARG A 313 22.82 -4.71 -5.65
N GLY A 314 23.44 -4.50 -4.49
CA GLY A 314 23.08 -3.42 -3.57
C GLY A 314 21.69 -3.58 -2.96
N SER A 315 20.95 -2.48 -2.84
CA SER A 315 19.59 -2.42 -2.28
C SER A 315 18.47 -2.61 -3.30
N ARG A 316 18.79 -2.91 -4.56
CA ARG A 316 17.80 -3.02 -5.63
C ARG A 316 16.90 -4.24 -5.45
N PHE A 317 15.66 -4.02 -5.06
CA PHE A 317 14.64 -5.06 -5.00
C PHE A 317 14.14 -5.40 -6.40
N LEU A 318 14.19 -6.68 -6.76
CA LEU A 318 13.76 -7.16 -8.08
C LEU A 318 12.31 -7.64 -8.04
N GLY A 319 11.84 -8.11 -6.88
CA GLY A 319 10.50 -8.62 -6.69
C GLY A 319 10.47 -9.80 -5.71
N ILE A 320 9.37 -10.53 -5.72
CA ILE A 320 9.16 -11.72 -4.88
C ILE A 320 9.23 -13.01 -5.70
N GLY A 321 9.45 -14.11 -5.00
CA GLY A 321 9.32 -15.47 -5.50
C GLY A 321 8.75 -16.39 -4.43
N VAL A 322 8.48 -17.63 -4.83
CA VAL A 322 8.05 -18.70 -3.93
C VAL A 322 9.07 -19.83 -4.02
N LEU A 323 9.75 -20.13 -2.93
CA LEU A 323 10.61 -21.31 -2.82
C LEU A 323 9.72 -22.55 -2.79
N ARG A 324 9.82 -23.38 -3.82
CA ARG A 324 9.02 -24.60 -4.01
C ARG A 324 9.75 -25.85 -3.57
N SER A 325 11.07 -25.90 -3.68
CA SER A 325 11.84 -27.02 -3.14
C SER A 325 13.29 -26.65 -2.90
N VAL A 326 13.92 -27.40 -2.00
CA VAL A 326 15.35 -27.35 -1.72
C VAL A 326 15.91 -28.73 -2.01
N ASN A 327 16.87 -28.83 -2.93
CA ASN A 327 17.62 -30.06 -3.15
C ASN A 327 18.97 -29.92 -2.45
N LEU A 328 19.13 -30.58 -1.29
CA LEU A 328 20.34 -30.49 -0.48
C LEU A 328 21.53 -31.23 -1.11
N GLU A 329 21.30 -32.36 -1.77
CA GLU A 329 22.35 -33.13 -2.45
C GLU A 329 23.00 -32.33 -3.57
N ARG A 330 22.19 -31.72 -4.44
CA ARG A 330 22.63 -30.87 -5.55
C ARG A 330 22.92 -29.44 -5.12
N ARG A 331 22.61 -29.08 -3.88
CA ARG A 331 22.70 -27.73 -3.31
C ARG A 331 22.02 -26.67 -4.21
N THR A 332 20.78 -26.94 -4.63
CA THR A 332 20.00 -26.04 -5.50
C THR A 332 18.65 -25.66 -4.89
N LEU A 333 18.24 -24.41 -5.11
CA LEU A 333 16.92 -23.88 -4.75
C LEU A 333 16.02 -23.81 -5.98
N LYS A 334 14.77 -24.24 -5.84
CA LYS A 334 13.77 -24.18 -6.91
C LYS A 334 12.75 -23.08 -6.57
N ILE A 335 12.80 -21.97 -7.30
CA ILE A 335 12.04 -20.76 -6.98
C ILE A 335 11.09 -20.40 -8.13
N GLN A 336 9.81 -20.26 -7.83
CA GLN A 336 8.81 -19.73 -8.74
C GLN A 336 8.81 -18.19 -8.65
N THR A 337 9.23 -17.48 -9.70
CA THR A 337 9.27 -16.01 -9.70
C THR A 337 9.04 -15.41 -11.09
N ALA A 338 8.47 -14.21 -11.14
CA ALA A 338 8.35 -13.40 -12.35
C ALA A 338 9.61 -12.56 -12.65
N VAL A 339 10.59 -12.56 -11.75
CA VAL A 339 11.87 -11.85 -11.91
C VAL A 339 12.69 -12.52 -13.02
N ARG A 340 12.99 -11.75 -14.08
CA ARG A 340 13.72 -12.25 -15.27
C ARG A 340 15.24 -12.17 -15.14
N SER A 341 15.75 -11.23 -14.35
CA SER A 341 17.18 -11.04 -14.12
C SER A 341 17.69 -12.00 -13.05
N LYS A 342 18.92 -12.47 -13.17
CA LYS A 342 19.56 -13.31 -12.14
C LYS A 342 19.67 -12.54 -10.81
N PRO A 343 19.06 -13.01 -9.71
CA PRO A 343 19.19 -12.38 -8.41
C PRO A 343 20.60 -12.57 -7.85
N PHE A 344 21.09 -11.59 -7.10
CA PHE A 344 22.36 -11.64 -6.38
C PHE A 344 22.17 -12.02 -4.91
N ARG A 345 21.02 -11.69 -4.34
CA ARG A 345 20.65 -12.00 -2.95
C ARG A 345 19.19 -12.47 -2.86
N LEU A 346 18.94 -13.45 -2.01
CA LEU A 346 17.63 -13.97 -1.69
C LEU A 346 17.39 -13.88 -0.18
N VAL A 347 16.24 -13.34 0.19
CA VAL A 347 15.83 -13.13 1.59
C VAL A 347 14.64 -14.03 1.87
N PHE A 348 14.75 -14.88 2.89
CA PHE A 348 13.67 -15.79 3.29
C PHE A 348 12.64 -15.05 4.15
N GLY A 349 11.35 -15.23 3.84
CA GLY A 349 10.25 -14.75 4.65
C GLY A 349 9.73 -15.82 5.62
N LYS A 350 8.47 -15.67 6.03
CA LYS A 350 7.71 -16.65 6.82
C LYS A 350 6.31 -16.93 6.27
N VAL A 351 5.92 -16.25 5.19
CA VAL A 351 4.60 -16.45 4.56
C VAL A 351 4.64 -17.67 3.67
N HIS A 352 3.70 -18.59 3.85
CA HIS A 352 3.54 -19.76 2.99
C HIS A 352 2.41 -19.56 1.99
N LEU A 353 2.68 -19.93 0.73
CA LEU A 353 1.75 -19.82 -0.38
C LEU A 353 1.55 -21.19 -1.05
N ASN A 354 0.30 -21.53 -1.31
CA ASN A 354 -0.03 -22.74 -2.07
C ASN A 354 0.28 -22.57 -3.58
N GLU A 355 -0.02 -23.59 -4.38
CA GLU A 355 0.19 -23.55 -5.84
C GLU A 355 -0.63 -22.46 -6.54
N LYS A 356 -1.82 -22.14 -5.99
CA LYS A 356 -2.71 -21.07 -6.46
C LYS A 356 -2.32 -19.68 -5.94
N ILE A 357 -1.17 -19.54 -5.26
CA ILE A 357 -0.67 -18.27 -4.71
C ILE A 357 -1.57 -17.72 -3.59
N GLN A 358 -2.30 -18.61 -2.90
CA GLN A 358 -3.11 -18.28 -1.73
C GLN A 358 -2.30 -18.49 -0.45
N GLU A 359 -2.54 -17.63 0.54
CA GLU A 359 -1.90 -17.74 1.87
C GLU A 359 -2.41 -18.96 2.60
N LEU A 360 -1.47 -19.78 3.06
CA LEU A 360 -1.74 -20.84 4.01
C LEU A 360 -1.66 -20.24 5.41
N GLN A 361 -2.68 -20.50 6.23
CA GLN A 361 -2.59 -20.19 7.65
C GLN A 361 -1.62 -21.18 8.29
N ASP A 362 -0.75 -20.66 9.14
CA ASP A 362 0.11 -21.48 10.01
C ASP A 362 -0.73 -22.17 11.08
#